data_AF-A0A2M6WCS6-F1
#
_entry.id   AF-A0A2M6WCS6-F1
#
_cell.length_a   1.000
_cell.length_b   1.000
_cell.length_c   1.000
_cell.angle_alpha   90.00
_cell.angle_beta   90.00
_cell.angle_gamma   90.00
#
_symmetry.space_group_name_H-M   'P 1'
#
loop_
_entity.id
_entity.type
_entity.pdbx_description
1 polymer ?
#
loop_
_entity_poly.entity_id
_entity_poly.type
_entity_poly.pdbx_seq_one_letter_code
_entity_poly.pdbx_strand_id
1 'polypeptide(L)'
;MEKGDFKIKTRHGDIKLPAFLPDATRGLVKLISSSELKKIRVGPMVVNTLHLYLQPGLKVIKKFQGIHKFMNWDRPLLSDSGGFQVFSLIYKNPKMGKIYDDKVMFKSPLDGSRH
;
A
#
# COMPACT_ATOMS: atom_id res chain seq x y z
N MET A 1 -4.72 22.65 -27.88
CA MET A 1 -5.33 22.23 -26.60
C MET A 1 -4.32 22.47 -25.50
N GLU A 2 -4.52 23.49 -24.67
CA GLU A 2 -3.70 23.69 -23.47
C GLU A 2 -3.91 22.49 -22.54
N LYS A 3 -2.81 21.90 -22.06
CA LYS A 3 -2.86 20.83 -21.05
C LYS A 3 -3.48 21.41 -19.79
N GLY A 4 -4.75 21.15 -19.54
CA GLY A 4 -5.36 21.45 -18.24
C GLY A 4 -4.56 20.76 -17.14
N ASP A 5 -4.15 21.51 -16.12
CA ASP A 5 -3.47 20.99 -14.93
C ASP A 5 -4.48 20.19 -14.08
N PHE A 6 -4.83 18.98 -14.53
CA PHE A 6 -5.69 18.07 -13.80
C PHE A 6 -5.01 17.66 -12.50
N LYS A 7 -5.67 17.91 -11.36
CA LYS A 7 -5.14 17.57 -10.05
C LYS A 7 -6.21 17.02 -9.11
N ILE A 8 -5.82 16.05 -8.30
CA ILE A 8 -6.62 15.51 -7.20
C ILE A 8 -6.12 16.15 -5.91
N LYS A 9 -7.00 16.85 -5.20
CA LYS A 9 -6.67 17.42 -3.88
C LYS A 9 -6.76 16.35 -2.81
N THR A 10 -5.75 16.24 -1.95
CA THR A 10 -5.76 15.36 -0.78
C THR A 10 -5.35 16.12 0.47
N ARG A 11 -5.58 15.53 1.65
CA ARG A 11 -5.13 16.11 2.93
C ARG A 11 -3.60 16.23 3.05
N HIS A 12 -2.85 15.48 2.25
CA HIS A 12 -1.39 15.42 2.27
C HIS A 12 -0.76 16.05 1.01
N GLY A 13 -1.52 16.87 0.27
CA GLY A 13 -1.06 17.59 -0.92
C GLY A 13 -1.81 17.23 -2.20
N ASP A 14 -1.51 17.96 -3.27
CA ASP A 14 -2.13 17.76 -4.58
C ASP A 14 -1.40 16.66 -5.37
N ILE A 15 -2.16 15.82 -6.06
CA ILE A 15 -1.64 14.85 -7.04
C ILE A 15 -1.87 15.43 -8.44
N LYS A 16 -0.81 15.81 -9.16
CA LYS A 16 -0.88 16.25 -10.56
C LYS A 16 -1.01 15.04 -11.48
N LEU A 17 -1.89 15.12 -12.47
CA LEU A 17 -2.14 14.06 -13.43
C LEU A 17 -1.57 14.40 -14.83
N PRO A 18 -1.12 13.39 -15.60
CA PRO A 18 -1.00 11.98 -15.23
C PRO A 18 0.10 11.76 -14.17
N ALA A 19 -0.12 10.81 -13.26
CA ALA A 19 0.81 10.51 -12.18
C ALA A 19 1.35 9.08 -12.30
N PHE A 20 2.66 8.92 -12.11
CA PHE A 20 3.27 7.63 -11.80
C PHE A 20 3.35 7.46 -10.28
N LEU A 21 2.91 6.31 -9.78
CA LEU A 21 2.87 5.99 -8.36
C LEU A 21 3.83 4.82 -8.08
N PRO A 22 5.03 5.07 -7.54
CA PRO A 22 5.90 3.99 -7.08
C PRO A 22 5.21 3.14 -6.01
N ASP A 23 5.43 1.83 -6.05
CA ASP A 23 4.95 0.91 -5.03
C ASP A 23 5.87 0.91 -3.81
N ALA A 24 5.27 1.10 -2.65
CA ALA A 24 5.88 1.04 -1.33
C ALA A 24 5.34 -0.18 -0.58
N THR A 25 5.65 -1.38 -1.09
CA THR A 25 5.02 -2.67 -0.75
C THR A 25 4.86 -2.93 0.76
N ARG A 26 5.86 -2.56 1.58
CA ARG A 26 5.84 -2.73 3.05
C ARG A 26 5.97 -1.40 3.80
N GLY A 27 5.49 -0.31 3.19
CA GLY A 27 5.72 1.05 3.71
C GLY A 27 7.14 1.57 3.44
N LEU A 28 7.82 1.01 2.43
CA LEU A 28 9.09 1.54 1.94
C LEU A 28 9.22 1.28 0.44
N VAL A 29 9.91 2.18 -0.25
CA VAL A 29 10.43 1.90 -1.60
C VAL A 29 11.77 1.23 -1.42
N LYS A 30 11.98 0.10 -2.12
CA LYS A 30 13.16 -0.73 -1.92
C LYS A 30 14.43 0.07 -2.22
N LEU A 31 15.43 -0.01 -1.34
CA LEU A 31 16.76 0.60 -1.46
C LEU A 31 16.85 2.14 -1.38
N ILE A 32 15.75 2.85 -1.13
CA ILE A 32 15.76 4.33 -1.09
C ILE A 32 15.06 4.82 0.18
N SER A 33 15.69 5.74 0.91
CA SER A 33 15.09 6.33 2.12
C SER A 33 13.96 7.31 1.78
N SER A 34 13.02 7.51 2.72
CA SER A 34 11.96 8.51 2.55
C SER A 34 12.51 9.92 2.36
N SER A 35 13.65 10.25 2.97
CA SER A 35 14.32 11.55 2.79
C SER A 35 14.83 11.76 1.37
N GLU A 36 15.39 10.72 0.74
CA GLU A 36 15.87 10.77 -0.64
C GLU A 36 14.70 10.86 -1.63
N LEU A 37 13.63 10.09 -1.41
CA LEU A 37 12.39 10.19 -2.18
C LEU A 37 11.81 11.61 -2.12
N LYS A 38 11.87 12.26 -0.94
CA LYS A 38 11.46 13.66 -0.79
C LYS A 38 12.36 14.60 -1.60
N LYS A 39 13.70 14.42 -1.54
CA LYS A 39 14.69 15.23 -2.27
C LYS A 39 14.49 15.17 -3.78
N ILE A 40 14.28 13.98 -4.34
CA ILE A 40 14.05 13.80 -5.79
C ILE A 40 12.62 14.13 -6.21
N ARG A 41 11.80 14.68 -5.30
CA ARG A 41 10.42 15.12 -5.57
C ARG A 41 9.54 14.00 -6.14
N VAL A 42 9.69 12.78 -5.63
CA VAL A 42 8.73 11.71 -5.93
C VAL A 42 7.33 12.20 -5.59
N GLY A 43 6.41 11.96 -6.52
CA GLY A 43 5.00 12.31 -6.41
C GLY A 43 4.25 11.39 -5.44
N PRO A 44 2.97 11.06 -5.72
CA PRO A 44 2.23 10.11 -4.89
C PRO A 44 2.88 8.72 -4.92
N MET A 45 2.62 7.92 -3.89
CA MET A 45 2.99 6.49 -3.84
C MET A 45 1.77 5.63 -3.57
N VAL A 46 1.87 4.33 -3.87
CA VAL A 46 0.90 3.33 -3.44
C VAL A 46 1.50 2.42 -2.37
N VAL A 47 0.73 2.02 -1.38
CA VAL A 47 1.09 0.99 -0.39
C VAL A 47 0.18 -0.21 -0.53
N ASN A 48 0.78 -1.39 -0.31
CA ASN A 48 0.07 -2.65 -0.37
C ASN A 48 -0.43 -3.05 1.03
N THR A 49 -1.75 -3.07 1.17
CA THR A 49 -2.41 -3.31 2.45
C THR A 49 -2.27 -4.74 2.92
N LEU A 50 -2.27 -5.76 2.05
CA LEU A 50 -2.06 -7.14 2.48
C LEU A 50 -0.66 -7.33 3.09
N HIS A 51 0.37 -6.78 2.44
CA HIS A 51 1.71 -6.88 2.97
C HIS A 51 1.85 -6.14 4.30
N LEU A 52 1.35 -4.92 4.41
CA LEU A 52 1.34 -4.16 5.67
C LEU A 52 0.54 -4.86 6.78
N TYR A 53 -0.58 -5.49 6.43
CA TYR A 53 -1.44 -6.24 7.34
C TYR A 53 -0.75 -7.48 7.92
N LEU A 54 0.03 -8.20 7.10
CA LEU A 54 0.78 -9.37 7.53
C LEU A 54 2.10 -8.99 8.23
N GLN A 55 2.83 -8.01 7.69
CA GLN A 55 4.10 -7.55 8.20
C GLN A 55 4.35 -6.08 7.80
N PRO A 56 4.43 -5.15 8.76
CA PRO A 56 4.68 -5.33 10.19
C PRO A 56 3.43 -5.64 11.03
N GLY A 57 2.24 -5.60 10.44
CA GLY A 57 0.97 -5.83 11.12
C GLY A 57 0.32 -4.55 11.66
N LEU A 58 -1.01 -4.59 11.76
CA LEU A 58 -1.81 -3.43 12.16
C LEU A 58 -1.45 -2.87 13.54
N LYS A 59 -1.04 -3.72 14.49
CA LYS A 59 -0.64 -3.29 15.85
C LYS A 59 0.55 -2.33 15.78
N VAL A 60 1.54 -2.64 14.95
CA VAL A 60 2.73 -1.79 14.77
C VAL A 60 2.33 -0.49 14.08
N ILE A 61 1.59 -0.55 12.97
CA ILE A 61 1.15 0.65 12.24
C ILE A 61 0.33 1.59 13.14
N LYS A 62 -0.56 1.05 13.97
CA LYS A 62 -1.33 1.82 14.96
C LYS A 62 -0.45 2.45 16.04
N LYS A 63 0.60 1.76 16.52
CA LYS A 63 1.57 2.32 17.48
C LYS A 63 2.28 3.56 16.93
N PHE A 64 2.52 3.61 15.62
CA PHE A 64 3.06 4.78 14.93
C PHE A 64 2.01 5.84 14.56
N GLN A 65 0.74 5.67 14.95
CA GLN A 65 -0.37 6.57 14.60
C GLN A 65 -0.67 6.63 13.10
N GLY A 66 -0.45 5.52 12.39
CA GLY A 66 -0.81 5.36 10.98
C GLY A 66 0.39 5.28 10.04
N ILE A 67 0.07 4.99 8.77
CA ILE A 67 1.08 4.63 7.76
C ILE A 67 2.03 5.78 7.42
N HIS A 68 1.53 7.02 7.34
CA HIS A 68 2.36 8.20 7.05
C HIS A 68 3.50 8.36 8.06
N LYS A 69 3.19 8.26 9.36
CA LYS A 69 4.19 8.36 10.43
C LYS A 69 5.12 7.16 10.46
N PHE A 70 4.61 5.95 10.23
CA PHE A 70 5.43 4.75 10.10
C PHE A 70 6.47 4.86 8.98
N MET A 71 6.08 5.39 7.81
CA MET A 71 6.96 5.57 6.64
C MET A 71 7.84 6.82 6.70
N ASN A 72 7.61 7.71 7.68
CA ASN A 72 8.09 9.10 7.65
C ASN A 72 7.75 9.82 6.31
N TRP A 73 6.53 9.60 5.81
CA TRP A 73 6.05 10.12 4.54
C TRP A 73 4.84 11.05 4.75
N ASP A 74 4.97 12.30 4.32
CA ASP A 74 4.02 13.40 4.53
C ASP A 74 3.32 13.87 3.24
N ARG A 75 3.56 13.17 2.12
CA ARG A 75 2.97 13.44 0.80
C ARG A 75 1.82 12.48 0.49
N PRO A 76 1.06 12.67 -0.61
CA PRO A 76 -0.06 11.80 -0.92
C PRO A 76 0.34 10.33 -1.02
N LEU A 77 -0.53 9.48 -0.50
CA LEU A 77 -0.35 8.05 -0.43
C LEU A 77 -1.69 7.39 -0.75
N LEU A 78 -1.67 6.38 -1.58
CA LEU A 78 -2.82 5.55 -1.89
C LEU A 78 -2.62 4.18 -1.26
N SER A 79 -3.69 3.60 -0.72
CA SER A 79 -3.70 2.20 -0.31
C SER A 79 -4.52 1.39 -1.30
N ASP A 80 -4.04 0.22 -1.70
CA ASP A 80 -4.91 -0.77 -2.33
C ASP A 80 -5.84 -1.45 -1.29
N SER A 81 -6.64 -2.42 -1.72
CA SER A 81 -7.50 -3.21 -0.83
C SER A 81 -6.89 -4.54 -0.38
N GLY A 82 -5.79 -4.96 -0.99
CA GLY A 82 -5.17 -6.27 -0.76
C GLY A 82 -5.89 -7.45 -1.46
N GLY A 83 -7.06 -7.20 -2.05
CA GLY A 83 -7.91 -8.24 -2.63
C GLY A 83 -7.25 -8.99 -3.78
N PHE A 84 -6.52 -8.28 -4.64
CA PHE A 84 -5.80 -8.89 -5.77
C PHE A 84 -4.74 -9.89 -5.30
N GLN A 85 -4.04 -9.58 -4.22
CA GLN A 85 -2.97 -10.41 -3.66
C GLN A 85 -3.55 -11.64 -2.95
N VAL A 86 -4.63 -11.49 -2.18
CA VAL A 86 -5.33 -12.63 -1.58
C VAL A 86 -5.93 -13.54 -2.66
N PHE A 87 -6.56 -12.95 -3.67
CA PHE A 87 -7.08 -13.69 -4.83
C PHE A 87 -5.96 -14.49 -5.51
N SER A 88 -4.84 -13.84 -5.82
CA SER A 88 -3.69 -14.48 -6.49
C SER A 88 -3.10 -15.63 -5.69
N LEU A 89 -3.07 -15.50 -4.35
CA LEU A 89 -2.60 -16.53 -3.43
C LEU A 89 -3.51 -17.78 -3.46
N ILE A 90 -4.83 -17.59 -3.43
CA ILE A 90 -5.82 -18.68 -3.48
C ILE A 90 -5.85 -19.31 -4.88
N TYR A 91 -5.81 -18.49 -5.93
CA TYR A 91 -5.79 -18.96 -7.32
C TYR A 91 -4.58 -19.85 -7.60
N LYS A 92 -3.39 -19.45 -7.12
CA LYS A 92 -2.15 -20.24 -7.27
C LYS A 92 -2.14 -21.51 -6.42
N ASN A 93 -2.76 -21.49 -5.24
CA ASN A 93 -2.85 -22.65 -4.36
C ASN A 93 -4.19 -22.64 -3.59
N PRO A 94 -5.19 -23.42 -4.05
CA PRO A 94 -6.50 -23.47 -3.40
C PRO A 94 -6.48 -23.91 -1.92
N LYS A 95 -5.40 -24.54 -1.43
CA LYS A 95 -5.24 -24.89 0.00
C LYS A 95 -4.92 -23.67 0.88
N MET A 96 -4.65 -22.52 0.27
CA MET A 96 -4.32 -21.28 0.96
C MET A 96 -5.54 -20.48 1.39
N GLY A 97 -6.75 -20.80 0.95
CA GLY A 97 -7.92 -20.04 1.37
C GLY A 97 -9.17 -20.33 0.56
N LYS A 98 -10.22 -19.55 0.85
CA LYS A 98 -11.50 -19.61 0.15
C LYS A 98 -12.13 -18.22 0.14
N ILE A 99 -12.72 -17.87 -1.00
CA ILE A 99 -13.48 -16.63 -1.20
C ILE A 99 -14.96 -16.98 -1.05
N TYR A 100 -15.68 -16.14 -0.31
CA TYR A 100 -17.13 -16.17 -0.13
C TYR A 100 -17.70 -14.82 -0.58
N ASP A 101 -19.02 -14.70 -0.66
CA ASP A 101 -19.69 -13.48 -1.12
C ASP A 101 -19.42 -12.28 -0.19
N ASP A 102 -19.28 -12.52 1.11
CA ASP A 102 -19.15 -11.49 2.15
C ASP A 102 -17.72 -11.35 2.71
N LYS A 103 -16.83 -12.32 2.45
CA LYS A 103 -15.51 -12.37 3.06
C LYS A 103 -14.53 -13.24 2.30
N VAL A 104 -13.27 -13.16 2.70
CA VAL A 104 -12.23 -14.09 2.29
C VAL A 104 -11.56 -14.66 3.52
N MET A 105 -11.28 -15.97 3.49
CA MET A 105 -10.46 -16.64 4.48
C MET A 105 -9.17 -17.08 3.83
N PHE A 106 -8.02 -16.79 4.42
CA PHE A 106 -6.73 -17.19 3.85
C PHE A 106 -5.68 -17.52 4.90
N LYS A 107 -4.68 -18.28 4.49
CA LYS A 107 -3.48 -18.57 5.25
C LYS A 107 -2.40 -17.58 4.88
N SER A 108 -1.78 -16.98 5.90
CA SER A 108 -0.59 -16.16 5.73
C SER A 108 0.53 -17.00 5.08
N PRO A 109 1.12 -16.53 3.97
CA PRO A 109 2.28 -17.18 3.36
C PRO A 109 3.56 -17.01 4.19
N LEU A 110 3.55 -16.18 5.24
CA LEU A 110 4.71 -15.92 6.09
C LEU A 110 4.88 -16.97 7.19
N ASP A 111 3.77 -17.37 7.81
CA ASP A 111 3.78 -18.19 9.03
C ASP A 111 2.65 -19.25 9.08
N GLY A 112 1.78 -19.30 8.07
CA GLY A 112 0.66 -20.24 7.99
C GLY A 112 -0.53 -19.91 8.90
N SER A 113 -0.50 -18.78 9.62
CA SER A 113 -1.63 -18.30 10.43
C SER A 113 -2.88 -18.04 9.56
N ARG A 114 -4.07 -18.15 10.15
CA ARG A 114 -5.35 -17.99 9.43
C ARG A 114 -5.95 -16.62 9.70
N HIS A 115 -6.49 -16.01 8.64
CA HIS A 115 -7.17 -14.72 8.62
C HIS A 115 -8.52 -14.84 7.91
#